data_AF-A0A524AB82-F1
#
_entry.id   AF-A0A524AB82-F1
#
_cell.length_a   1.000
_cell.length_b   1.000
_cell.length_c   1.000
_cell.angle_alpha   90.00
_cell.angle_beta   90.00
_cell.angle_gamma   90.00
#
_symmetry.space_group_name_H-M   'P 1'
#
loop_
_entity.id
_entity.type
_entity.pdbx_description
1 polymer ?
#
loop_
_entity_poly.entity_id
_entity_poly.type
_entity_poly.pdbx_seq_one_letter_code
_entity_poly.pdbx_strand_id
1 'polypeptide(L)'
;MPMPARDLYISDWFRKASAYAMRVADEWYILSAKYGLVAPDTVIEPYDETLNRMPADARRAWARRVSKELGQVLQPGDQVMLLAGIKYRENLIGPIREMGCSVEIPLQGLRIGEQLRWLKQQLGWDHA
;
A
#
# COMPACT_ATOMS: atom_id res chain seq x y z
N MET A 1 -11.74 -8.41 -17.73
CA MET A 1 -12.94 -7.67 -17.27
C MET A 1 -12.54 -6.80 -16.10
N PRO A 2 -13.13 -5.60 -15.93
CA PRO A 2 -12.96 -4.80 -14.73
C PRO A 2 -13.41 -5.56 -13.48
N MET A 3 -12.73 -5.36 -12.36
CA MET A 3 -13.06 -5.97 -11.06
C MET A 3 -12.63 -5.07 -9.90
N PRO A 4 -13.13 -5.29 -8.66
CA PRO A 4 -12.66 -4.53 -7.49
C PRO A 4 -11.14 -4.62 -7.33
N ALA A 5 -10.49 -3.51 -7.00
CA ALA A 5 -9.04 -3.42 -6.89
C ALA A 5 -8.44 -4.44 -5.91
N ARG A 6 -9.16 -4.75 -4.82
CA ARG A 6 -8.78 -5.79 -3.86
C ARG A 6 -8.72 -7.20 -4.47
N ASP A 7 -9.51 -7.47 -5.50
CA ASP A 7 -9.61 -8.77 -6.17
C ASP A 7 -8.64 -8.89 -7.35
N LEU A 8 -8.11 -7.75 -7.82
CA LEU A 8 -7.16 -7.70 -8.94
C LEU A 8 -5.80 -8.36 -8.58
N TYR A 9 -5.32 -8.17 -7.35
CA TYR A 9 -4.02 -8.68 -6.92
C TYR A 9 -4.18 -10.00 -6.18
N ILE A 10 -3.73 -11.09 -6.81
CA ILE A 10 -3.94 -12.45 -6.33
C ILE A 10 -2.74 -13.08 -5.61
N SER A 11 -1.63 -12.35 -5.46
CA SER A 11 -0.43 -12.90 -4.83
C SER A 11 -0.68 -13.23 -3.35
N ASP A 12 -0.02 -14.29 -2.86
CA ASP A 12 -0.16 -14.70 -1.45
C ASP A 12 0.23 -13.57 -0.50
N TRP A 13 1.29 -12.82 -0.83
CA TRP A 13 1.71 -11.66 -0.06
C TRP A 13 0.62 -10.58 -0.02
N PHE A 14 0.02 -10.24 -1.16
CA PHE A 14 -1.00 -9.19 -1.21
C PHE A 14 -2.22 -9.59 -0.40
N ARG A 15 -2.72 -10.82 -0.58
CA ARG A 15 -3.89 -11.33 0.17
C ARG A 15 -3.69 -11.24 1.69
N LYS A 16 -2.47 -11.53 2.17
CA LYS A 16 -2.15 -11.41 3.60
C LYS A 16 -2.01 -9.96 4.04
N ALA A 17 -1.33 -9.13 3.24
CA ALA A 17 -1.15 -7.71 3.55
C ALA A 17 -2.50 -6.98 3.58
N SER A 18 -3.39 -7.24 2.62
CA SER A 18 -4.72 -6.64 2.58
C SER A 18 -5.61 -7.13 3.73
N ALA A 19 -5.56 -8.43 4.07
CA ALA A 19 -6.26 -8.96 5.22
C ALA A 19 -5.76 -8.35 6.54
N TYR A 20 -4.44 -8.16 6.66
CA TYR A 20 -3.85 -7.52 7.83
C TYR A 20 -4.27 -6.05 7.93
N ALA A 21 -4.18 -5.28 6.83
CA ALA A 21 -4.62 -3.89 6.79
C ALA A 21 -6.10 -3.74 7.17
N MET A 22 -6.98 -4.57 6.59
CA MET A 22 -8.41 -4.60 6.92
C MET A 22 -8.70 -4.92 8.39
N ARG A 23 -7.82 -5.67 9.05
CA ARG A 23 -7.97 -6.05 10.46
C ARG A 23 -7.57 -4.93 11.42
N VAL A 24 -6.55 -4.13 11.07
CA VAL A 24 -5.88 -3.22 12.02
C VAL A 24 -6.12 -1.74 11.75
N ALA A 25 -6.64 -1.37 10.57
CA ALA A 25 -6.87 0.01 10.19
C ALA A 25 -8.37 0.30 10.01
N ASP A 26 -8.77 1.54 10.31
CA ASP A 26 -10.14 2.03 10.07
C ASP A 26 -10.43 2.13 8.56
N GLU A 27 -9.43 2.56 7.79
CA GLU A 27 -9.46 2.62 6.32
C GLU A 27 -8.17 2.03 5.72
N TRP A 28 -8.27 1.44 4.52
CA TRP A 28 -7.11 0.96 3.80
C TRP A 28 -7.23 1.23 2.29
N TYR A 29 -6.07 1.44 1.67
CA TYR A 29 -5.96 1.82 0.26
C TYR A 29 -4.84 1.03 -0.42
N ILE A 30 -4.96 0.87 -1.74
CA ILE A 30 -3.97 0.19 -2.58
C ILE A 30 -3.17 1.25 -3.33
N LEU A 31 -1.84 1.14 -3.28
CA LEU A 31 -0.93 1.93 -4.11
C LEU A 31 -0.77 1.26 -5.48
N SER A 32 -1.54 1.72 -6.46
CA SER A 32 -1.48 1.29 -7.86
C SER A 32 -0.49 2.14 -8.67
N ALA A 33 0.38 1.48 -9.44
CA ALA A 33 1.30 2.19 -10.34
C ALA A 33 0.56 2.99 -11.44
N LYS A 34 -0.56 2.47 -11.93
CA LYS A 34 -1.39 3.12 -12.96
C LYS A 34 -2.39 4.09 -12.33
N TYR A 35 -3.18 3.62 -11.38
CA TYR A 35 -4.32 4.37 -10.86
C TYR A 35 -4.01 5.26 -9.66
N GLY A 36 -2.87 5.10 -9.00
CA GLY A 36 -2.48 5.90 -7.82
C GLY A 36 -3.03 5.32 -6.53
N LEU A 37 -3.68 6.13 -5.70
CA LEU A 37 -4.36 5.69 -4.48
C LEU A 37 -5.75 5.16 -4.82
N VAL A 38 -6.02 3.89 -4.50
CA VAL A 38 -7.26 3.22 -4.89
C VAL A 38 -7.94 2.60 -3.68
N ALA A 39 -9.21 2.92 -3.45
CA ALA A 39 -10.03 2.24 -2.46
C ALA A 39 -10.32 0.79 -2.90
N PRO A 40 -10.38 -0.18 -1.98
CA PRO A 40 -10.39 -1.61 -2.29
C PRO A 40 -11.55 -2.07 -3.18
N ASP A 41 -12.70 -1.39 -3.06
CA ASP A 41 -13.92 -1.72 -3.80
C ASP A 41 -14.05 -0.97 -5.14
N THR A 42 -13.07 -0.13 -5.47
CA THR A 42 -13.03 0.57 -6.76
C THR A 42 -12.85 -0.44 -7.88
N VAL A 43 -13.78 -0.46 -8.85
CA VAL A 43 -13.69 -1.34 -10.02
C VAL A 43 -12.69 -0.76 -11.02
N ILE A 44 -11.64 -1.52 -11.32
CA ILE A 44 -10.56 -1.12 -12.23
C ILE A 44 -10.25 -2.19 -13.26
N GLU A 45 -9.69 -1.78 -14.41
CA GLU A 45 -9.20 -2.71 -15.42
C GLU A 45 -7.84 -3.30 -15.03
N PRO A 46 -7.60 -4.60 -15.31
CA PRO A 46 -6.27 -5.21 -15.18
C PRO A 46 -5.19 -4.45 -15.94
N TYR A 47 -3.98 -4.46 -15.39
CA TYR A 47 -2.87 -3.68 -15.90
C TYR A 47 -1.53 -4.28 -15.42
N ASP A 48 -0.42 -3.98 -16.12
CA ASP A 48 0.91 -4.58 -15.88
C ASP A 48 2.00 -3.55 -15.47
N GLU A 49 1.63 -2.27 -15.35
CA GLU A 49 2.53 -1.21 -14.89
C GLU A 49 3.06 -1.46 -13.47
N THR A 50 4.34 -1.15 -13.26
CA THR A 50 4.98 -1.28 -11.95
C THR A 50 5.99 -0.17 -11.71
N LEU A 51 5.99 0.44 -10.52
CA LEU A 51 6.99 1.44 -10.14
C LEU A 51 8.42 0.88 -10.16
N ASN A 52 8.59 -0.43 -10.00
CA ASN A 52 9.91 -1.07 -9.97
C ASN A 52 10.69 -0.88 -11.28
N ARG A 53 9.99 -0.70 -12.40
CA ARG A 53 10.59 -0.48 -13.73
C ARG A 53 10.55 0.99 -14.16
N MET A 54 9.89 1.86 -13.39
CA MET A 54 9.78 3.27 -13.74
C MET A 54 11.07 4.03 -13.41
N PRO A 55 11.50 4.97 -14.28
CA PRO A 55 12.55 5.94 -13.97
C PRO A 55 12.27 6.74 -12.68
N ALA A 56 13.33 7.26 -12.05
CA ALA A 56 13.21 7.91 -10.74
C ALA A 56 12.37 9.20 -10.78
N ASP A 57 12.45 9.97 -11.85
CA ASP A 57 11.62 11.15 -12.13
C ASP A 57 10.15 10.79 -12.32
N ALA A 58 9.86 9.72 -13.06
CA ALA A 58 8.51 9.19 -13.22
C ALA A 58 7.92 8.71 -11.88
N ARG A 59 8.71 8.01 -11.04
CA ARG A 59 8.27 7.64 -9.67
C ARG A 59 7.99 8.86 -8.79
N ARG A 60 8.80 9.92 -8.89
CA ARG A 60 8.54 11.17 -8.15
C ARG A 60 7.27 11.87 -8.65
N ALA A 61 7.00 11.84 -9.95
CA ALA A 61 5.76 12.37 -10.52
C ALA A 61 4.54 11.59 -10.05
N TRP A 62 4.61 10.25 -10.07
CA TRP A 62 3.60 9.37 -9.48
C TRP A 62 3.37 9.70 -8.00
N ALA A 63 4.44 9.83 -7.21
CA ALA A 63 4.34 10.12 -5.79
C ALA A 63 3.68 11.46 -5.52
N ARG A 64 4.02 12.52 -6.28
CA ARG A 64 3.35 13.83 -6.15
C ARG A 64 1.85 13.76 -6.41
N ARG A 65 1.42 12.93 -7.37
CA ARG A 65 -0.01 12.69 -7.63
C ARG A 65 -0.66 11.98 -6.45
N VAL A 66 -0.07 10.88 -6.00
CA VAL A 66 -0.58 10.10 -4.87
C VAL A 66 -0.59 10.90 -3.56
N SER A 67 0.38 11.78 -3.32
CA SER A 67 0.36 12.68 -2.16
C SER A 67 -0.85 13.60 -2.18
N LYS A 68 -1.30 14.07 -3.35
CA LYS A 68 -2.53 14.89 -3.43
C LYS A 68 -3.77 14.07 -3.10
N GLU A 69 -3.84 12.84 -3.58
CA GLU A 69 -4.94 11.90 -3.28
C GLU A 69 -4.95 11.54 -1.78
N LEU A 70 -3.79 11.31 -1.18
CA LEU A 70 -3.65 11.08 0.27
C LEU A 70 -4.14 12.28 1.08
N GLY A 71 -3.85 13.51 0.65
CA GLY A 71 -4.33 14.72 1.31
C GLY A 71 -5.85 14.91 1.28
N GLN A 72 -6.58 14.11 0.51
CA GLN A 72 -8.05 14.11 0.50
C GLN A 72 -8.65 13.13 1.51
N VAL A 73 -7.86 12.17 1.99
CA VAL A 73 -8.33 11.09 2.88
C VAL A 73 -7.66 11.13 4.26
N LEU A 74 -6.48 11.74 4.37
CA LEU A 74 -5.75 11.88 5.62
C LEU A 74 -6.07 13.19 6.34
N GLN A 75 -6.06 13.14 7.66
CA GLN A 75 -6.15 14.28 8.57
C GLN A 75 -4.90 14.37 9.45
N PRO A 76 -4.50 15.59 9.87
CA PRO A 76 -3.41 15.74 10.84
C PRO A 76 -3.70 14.95 12.12
N GLY A 77 -2.71 14.16 12.57
CA GLY A 77 -2.84 13.24 13.70
C GLY A 77 -3.05 11.78 13.32
N ASP A 78 -3.38 11.48 12.06
CA ASP A 78 -3.56 10.10 11.61
C ASP A 78 -2.28 9.27 11.72
N GLN A 79 -2.48 7.96 11.88
CA GLN A 79 -1.41 6.96 11.86
C GLN A 79 -1.44 6.19 10.54
N VAL A 80 -0.41 6.37 9.71
CA VAL A 80 -0.34 5.74 8.40
C VAL A 80 0.61 4.56 8.41
N MET A 81 0.07 3.36 8.25
CA MET A 81 0.84 2.12 8.13
C MET A 81 1.11 1.80 6.66
N LEU A 82 2.39 1.72 6.28
CA LEU A 82 2.80 1.38 4.92
C LEU A 82 3.34 -0.06 4.86
N LEU A 83 2.52 -0.97 4.31
CA LEU A 83 2.94 -2.34 4.02
C LEU A 83 3.66 -2.47 2.67
N ALA A 84 3.65 -1.42 1.85
CA ALA A 84 4.16 -1.46 0.48
C ALA A 84 5.69 -1.49 0.39
N GLY A 85 6.20 -2.08 -0.70
CA GLY A 85 7.63 -2.12 -1.00
C GLY A 85 8.27 -0.73 -1.16
N ILE A 86 9.59 -0.64 -0.98
CA ILE A 86 10.33 0.64 -0.91
C ILE A 86 10.01 1.60 -2.05
N LYS A 87 9.90 1.11 -3.30
CA LYS A 87 9.61 1.95 -4.48
C LYS A 87 8.25 2.63 -4.45
N TYR A 88 7.29 2.08 -3.71
CA TYR A 88 5.95 2.64 -3.53
C TYR A 88 5.88 3.62 -2.37
N ARG A 89 6.78 3.55 -1.38
CA ARG A 89 6.74 4.41 -0.17
C ARG A 89 7.82 5.47 -0.09
N GLU A 90 8.97 5.30 -0.74
CA GLU A 90 10.17 6.15 -0.54
C GLU A 90 9.88 7.65 -0.71
N ASN A 91 9.03 8.01 -1.68
CA ASN A 91 8.68 9.40 -1.97
C ASN A 91 7.36 9.87 -1.33
N LEU A 92 6.68 9.03 -0.52
CA LEU A 92 5.42 9.37 0.15
C LEU A 92 5.59 9.69 1.63
N ILE A 93 6.62 9.13 2.29
CA ILE A 93 6.84 9.29 3.74
C ILE A 93 6.99 10.77 4.14
N GLY A 94 7.75 11.56 3.37
CA GLY A 94 7.91 12.99 3.61
C GLY A 94 6.58 13.74 3.54
N PRO A 95 5.87 13.69 2.39
CA PRO A 95 4.55 14.30 2.24
C PRO A 95 3.53 13.90 3.32
N ILE A 96 3.48 12.62 3.69
CA ILE A 96 2.56 12.15 4.75
C ILE A 96 2.89 12.81 6.10
N ARG A 97 4.18 12.94 6.44
CA ARG A 97 4.60 13.63 7.67
C ARG A 97 4.34 15.13 7.62
N GLU A 98 4.51 15.76 6.45
CA GLU A 98 4.18 17.18 6.24
C GLU A 98 2.69 17.46 6.40
N MET A 99 1.81 16.48 6.15
CA MET A 99 0.38 16.55 6.45
C MET A 99 0.07 16.41 7.97
N GLY A 100 1.08 16.28 8.82
CA GLY A 100 0.90 16.11 10.26
C GLY A 100 0.56 14.68 10.70
N CYS A 101 0.77 13.69 9.83
CA CYS A 101 0.53 12.28 10.15
C CYS A 101 1.80 11.58 10.64
N SER A 102 1.63 10.51 11.41
CA SER A 102 2.72 9.58 11.74
C SER A 102 2.81 8.44 10.71
N VAL A 103 4.00 7.85 10.55
CA VAL A 103 4.23 6.77 9.57
C VAL A 103 4.90 5.58 10.24
N GLU A 104 4.28 4.41 10.12
CA GLU A 104 4.81 3.11 10.54
C GLU A 104 5.03 2.19 9.34
N ILE A 105 6.09 1.37 9.40
CA ILE A 105 6.49 0.49 8.30
C ILE A 105 6.92 -0.85 8.90
N PRO A 106 5.96 -1.68 9.36
CA PRO A 106 6.26 -2.85 10.20
C PRO A 106 7.08 -3.93 9.46
N LEU A 107 7.02 -3.93 8.13
CA LEU A 107 7.74 -4.89 7.28
C LEU A 107 9.14 -4.40 6.86
N GLN A 108 9.60 -3.25 7.38
CA GLN A 108 10.90 -2.69 7.00
C GLN A 108 12.05 -3.62 7.40
N GLY A 109 12.95 -3.89 6.44
CA GLY A 109 14.13 -4.73 6.66
C GLY A 109 13.87 -6.23 6.54
N LEU A 110 12.60 -6.66 6.52
CA LEU A 110 12.23 -8.07 6.36
C LEU A 110 12.31 -8.50 4.89
N ARG A 111 12.89 -9.67 4.64
CA ARG A 111 12.83 -10.38 3.35
C ARG A 111 11.41 -10.88 3.10
N ILE A 112 11.08 -11.18 1.84
CA ILE A 112 9.71 -11.57 1.46
C ILE A 112 9.14 -12.75 2.27
N GLY A 113 9.96 -13.77 2.55
CA GLY A 113 9.55 -14.91 3.38
C GLY A 113 9.31 -14.54 4.84
N GLU A 114 10.10 -13.62 5.40
CA GLU A 114 9.94 -13.11 6.76
C GLU A 114 8.68 -12.24 6.87
N GLN A 115 8.39 -11.43 5.85
CA GLN A 115 7.14 -10.67 5.77
C GLN A 115 5.92 -11.59 5.74
N LEU A 116 5.96 -12.65 4.92
CA LEU A 116 4.87 -13.64 4.86
C LEU A 116 4.67 -14.32 6.21
N ARG A 117 5.74 -14.71 6.89
CA ARG A 117 5.67 -15.31 8.23
C ARG A 117 5.08 -14.33 9.24
N TRP A 118 5.55 -13.10 9.26
CA TRP A 118 5.06 -12.05 10.15
C TRP A 118 3.57 -11.80 9.93
N LEU A 119 3.12 -11.66 8.67
CA LEU A 119 1.72 -11.46 8.34
C LEU A 119 0.84 -12.66 8.77
N LYS A 120 1.32 -13.89 8.58
CA LYS A 120 0.61 -15.10 9.05
C LYS A 120 0.40 -15.08 10.57
N GLN A 121 1.44 -14.72 11.32
CA GLN A 121 1.38 -14.62 12.78
C GLN A 121 0.37 -13.56 13.23
N GLN A 122 0.38 -12.37 12.60
CA GLN A 122 -0.57 -11.31 12.91
C GLN A 122 -2.02 -11.69 12.60
N LEU A 123 -2.22 -12.52 11.57
CA LEU A 123 -3.53 -13.01 11.17
C LEU A 123 -4.00 -14.23 11.97
N GLY A 124 -3.15 -14.82 12.81
CA GLY A 124 -3.45 -16.07 13.51
C GLY A 124 -3.61 -17.26 12.55
N TRP A 125 -3.00 -17.20 11.36
CA TRP A 125 -3.08 -18.26 10.33
C TRP A 125 -2.08 -19.40 10.57
N ASP A 126 -1.63 -19.58 11.81
CA ASP A 126 -0.61 -20.56 12.18
C ASP A 126 -1.17 -21.99 12.34
N HIS A 127 -2.47 -22.23 12.12
CA HIS A 127 -3.13 -23.52 12.36
C HIS A 127 -3.97 -24.03 11.17
N ALA A 128 -3.35 -24.16 9.99
CA ALA A 128 -3.90 -24.96 8.90
C ALA A 128 -2.82 -25.87 8.31
#